data_AF-A0A9W8EBZ3-F1
#
_entry.id   AF-A0A9W8EBZ3-F1
#
_cell.length_a   1.000
_cell.length_b   1.000
_cell.length_c   1.000
_cell.angle_alpha   90.00
_cell.angle_beta   90.00
_cell.angle_gamma   90.00
#
_symmetry.space_group_name_H-M   'P 1'
#
loop_
_entity.id
_entity.type
_entity.pdbx_description
1 polymer ?
#
loop_
_entity_poly.entity_id
_entity_poly.type
_entity_poly.pdbx_seq_one_letter_code
_entity_poly.pdbx_strand_id
1 'polypeptide(L)'
;MTSKQWWDEVVALTWLYAANIKISDHPLLLAERDALIRHFGSSQGYTMFDDVPRVLKYLQRKGIKLGVVSNMDGSADYILKSMGIREYFDFVLKSIK
;
A
#
# COMPACT_ATOMS: atom_id res chain seq x y z
N MET A 1 0.68 -16.64 7.04
CA MET A 1 1.41 -15.83 6.05
C MET A 1 1.00 -14.37 6.21
N THR A 2 1.95 -13.45 6.36
CA THR A 2 1.68 -12.00 6.44
C THR A 2 1.54 -11.41 5.03
N SER A 3 0.98 -10.21 4.92
CA SER A 3 0.93 -9.48 3.64
C SER A 3 2.31 -9.29 3.02
N LYS A 4 3.33 -9.00 3.84
CA LYS A 4 4.71 -8.88 3.36
C LYS A 4 5.21 -10.19 2.77
N GLN A 5 5.01 -11.32 3.47
CA GLN A 5 5.45 -12.63 2.99
C GLN A 5 4.78 -12.99 1.65
N TRP A 6 3.49 -12.68 1.51
CA TRP A 6 2.77 -12.90 0.24
C TRP A 6 3.36 -12.06 -0.90
N TRP A 7 3.60 -10.77 -0.67
CA TRP A 7 4.25 -9.91 -1.67
C TRP A 7 5.70 -10.29 -1.95
N ASP A 8 6.45 -10.75 -0.95
CA ASP A 8 7.81 -11.27 -1.14
C ASP A 8 7.80 -12.44 -2.14
N GLU A 9 6.82 -13.34 -2.02
CA GLU A 9 6.61 -14.49 -2.90
C GLU A 9 6.18 -14.05 -4.31
N VAL A 10 5.21 -13.13 -4.42
CA VAL A 10 4.75 -12.62 -5.73
C VAL A 10 5.90 -11.97 -6.51
N VAL A 11 6.74 -11.16 -5.86
CA VAL A 11 7.91 -10.56 -6.53
C VAL A 11 8.90 -11.64 -6.94
N ALA A 12 9.18 -12.63 -6.08
CA ALA A 12 10.07 -13.74 -6.40
C ALA A 12 9.58 -14.55 -7.61
N LEU A 13 8.29 -14.89 -7.64
CA LEU A 13 7.65 -15.59 -8.75
C LEU A 13 7.65 -14.75 -10.02
N THR A 14 7.49 -13.44 -9.92
CA THR A 14 7.55 -12.54 -11.08
C THR A 14 8.91 -12.62 -11.76
N TRP A 15 10.00 -12.55 -11.00
CA TRP A 15 11.36 -12.70 -11.54
C TRP A 15 11.63 -14.09 -12.11
N LEU A 16 11.15 -15.13 -11.42
CA LEU A 16 11.29 -16.51 -11.89
C LEU A 16 10.57 -16.72 -13.23
N TYR A 17 9.32 -16.27 -13.36
CA TYR A 17 8.55 -16.51 -14.58
C TYR A 17 8.86 -15.54 -15.72
N ALA A 18 9.24 -14.29 -15.43
CA ALA A 18 9.57 -13.31 -16.45
C ALA A 18 11.00 -13.48 -17.01
N ALA A 19 11.94 -13.95 -16.19
CA ALA A 19 13.36 -13.97 -16.56
C ALA A 19 14.08 -15.30 -16.23
N ASN A 20 13.40 -16.31 -15.69
CA ASN A 20 14.01 -17.54 -15.18
C ASN A 20 15.09 -17.28 -14.11
N ILE A 21 14.91 -16.23 -13.31
CA ILE A 21 15.84 -15.81 -12.26
C ILE A 21 15.26 -16.17 -10.89
N LYS A 22 16.00 -16.96 -10.11
CA LYS A 22 15.68 -17.23 -8.71
C LYS A 22 16.31 -16.16 -7.83
N ILE A 23 15.51 -15.20 -7.36
CA ILE A 23 16.04 -14.02 -6.64
C ILE A 23 16.80 -14.34 -5.35
N SER A 24 16.59 -15.53 -4.75
CA SER A 24 17.36 -15.96 -3.56
C SER A 24 18.86 -16.03 -3.81
N ASP A 25 19.26 -16.19 -5.07
CA ASP A 25 20.65 -16.39 -5.46
C ASP A 25 21.33 -15.04 -5.80
N HIS A 26 20.59 -13.93 -5.70
CA HIS A 26 21.02 -12.59 -6.09
C HIS A 26 20.75 -11.55 -4.97
N PRO A 27 21.73 -11.25 -4.11
CA PRO A 27 21.55 -10.34 -2.97
C PRO A 27 21.04 -8.93 -3.35
N LEU A 28 21.46 -8.41 -4.51
CA LEU A 28 20.97 -7.12 -5.00
C LEU A 28 19.46 -7.17 -5.32
N LEU A 29 18.97 -8.26 -5.93
CA LEU A 29 17.54 -8.40 -6.23
C LEU A 29 16.69 -8.59 -4.97
N LEU A 30 17.24 -9.19 -3.91
CA LEU A 30 16.58 -9.24 -2.61
C LEU A 30 16.42 -7.83 -2.00
N ALA A 31 17.46 -6.99 -2.10
CA ALA A 31 17.40 -5.61 -1.64
C ALA A 31 16.38 -4.79 -2.46
N GLU A 32 16.36 -4.98 -3.78
CA GLU A 32 15.38 -4.33 -4.67
C GLU A 32 13.94 -4.75 -4.38
N ARG A 33 13.68 -6.04 -4.11
CA ARG A 33 12.36 -6.51 -3.64
C ARG A 33 11.92 -5.76 -2.40
N ASP A 34 12.79 -5.65 -1.40
CA ASP A 34 12.45 -4.96 -0.16
C ASP A 34 12.25 -3.45 -0.38
N ALA A 35 12.99 -2.85 -1.31
CA ALA A 35 12.78 -1.46 -1.73
C ALA A 35 11.43 -1.27 -2.43
N LEU A 36 11.06 -2.18 -3.33
CA LEU A 36 9.77 -2.17 -4.04
C LEU A 36 8.59 -2.25 -3.07
N ILE A 37 8.66 -3.18 -2.10
CA ILE A 37 7.60 -3.32 -1.08
C ILE A 37 7.50 -2.07 -0.21
N ARG A 38 8.62 -1.46 0.18
CA ARG A 38 8.59 -0.18 0.91
C ARG A 38 8.01 0.96 0.08
N HIS A 39 8.35 1.03 -1.20
CA HIS A 39 7.86 2.06 -2.12
C HIS A 39 6.34 2.04 -2.21
N PHE A 40 5.74 0.87 -2.49
CA PHE A 40 4.29 0.70 -2.53
C PHE A 40 3.61 0.68 -1.17
N GLY A 41 4.36 0.50 -0.07
CA GLY A 41 3.87 0.70 1.30
C GLY A 41 3.78 2.17 1.74
N SER A 42 4.03 3.12 0.84
CA SER A 42 4.07 4.55 1.12
C SER A 42 3.46 5.36 -0.02
N SER A 43 3.34 6.67 0.18
CA SER A 43 2.86 7.62 -0.83
C SER A 43 3.69 7.65 -2.10
N GLN A 44 4.93 7.13 -2.08
CA GLN A 44 5.78 7.09 -3.28
C GLN A 44 5.17 6.27 -4.42
N GLY A 45 4.42 5.22 -4.11
CA GLY A 45 3.75 4.37 -5.10
C GLY A 45 2.42 4.91 -5.64
N TYR A 46 2.01 6.12 -5.22
CA TYR A 46 0.68 6.65 -5.50
C TYR A 46 0.71 8.11 -5.95
N THR A 47 -0.30 8.51 -6.72
CA THR A 47 -0.59 9.91 -7.03
C THR A 47 -1.96 10.24 -6.47
N MET A 48 -2.04 11.32 -5.69
CA MET A 48 -3.31 11.82 -5.16
C MET A 48 -3.96 12.73 -6.18
N PHE A 49 -5.25 12.50 -6.47
CA PHE A 49 -6.03 13.43 -7.28
C PHE A 49 -6.26 14.75 -6.52
N ASP A 50 -6.12 15.88 -7.22
CA ASP A 50 -6.11 17.22 -6.63
C ASP A 50 -7.38 17.58 -5.84
N ASP A 51 -8.51 16.95 -6.18
CA ASP A 51 -9.81 17.20 -5.56
C ASP A 51 -10.06 16.40 -4.28
N VAL A 52 -9.32 15.30 -4.05
CA VAL A 52 -9.52 14.39 -2.92
C VAL A 52 -9.44 15.10 -1.56
N PRO A 53 -8.38 15.87 -1.24
CA PRO A 53 -8.30 16.55 0.07
C PRO A 53 -9.45 17.54 0.28
N ARG A 54 -9.87 18.24 -0.78
CA ARG A 54 -10.96 19.21 -0.73
C ARG A 54 -12.29 18.55 -0.38
N VAL A 55 -12.59 17.41 -1.01
CA VAL A 55 -13.83 16.65 -0.77
C VAL A 55 -13.83 16.04 0.63
N LEU A 56 -12.73 15.39 1.05
CA LEU A 56 -12.61 14.80 2.39
C LEU A 56 -12.82 15.84 3.49
N LYS A 57 -12.17 17.00 3.38
CA LYS A 57 -12.32 18.12 4.31
C LYS A 57 -13.74 18.69 4.33
N TYR A 58 -14.39 18.78 3.16
CA TYR A 58 -15.78 19.24 3.06
C TYR A 58 -16.74 18.31 3.80
N LEU A 59 -16.63 17.00 3.58
CA LEU A 59 -17.49 16.00 4.22
C LEU A 59 -17.28 15.96 5.74
N GLN A 60 -16.04 16.02 6.20
CA GLN A 60 -15.72 16.10 7.63
C GLN A 60 -16.34 17.34 8.29
N ARG A 61 -16.26 18.52 7.64
CA ARG A 61 -16.90 19.77 8.13
C ARG A 61 -18.43 19.70 8.18
N LYS A 62 -19.05 18.80 7.41
CA LYS A 62 -20.49 18.53 7.46
C LYS A 62 -20.88 17.54 8.56
N GLY A 63 -19.91 17.06 9.35
CA GLY A 63 -20.15 16.06 10.41
C GLY A 63 -20.38 14.65 9.87
N ILE A 64 -20.06 14.40 8.59
CA ILE A 64 -20.22 13.08 7.98
C ILE A 64 -19.06 12.19 8.43
N LYS A 65 -19.39 10.98 8.89
CA LYS A 65 -18.43 9.94 9.24
C LYS A 65 -17.89 9.28 7.97
N LEU A 66 -16.58 9.13 7.89
CA LEU A 66 -15.88 8.62 6.71
C LEU A 66 -15.11 7.35 7.07
N GLY A 67 -15.14 6.37 6.19
CA GLY A 67 -14.37 5.15 6.34
C GLY A 67 -13.78 4.71 5.00
N VAL A 68 -12.63 4.03 5.06
CA VAL A 68 -12.07 3.33 3.91
C VAL A 68 -12.49 1.87 3.99
N VAL A 69 -13.06 1.33 2.92
CA VAL A 69 -13.32 -0.10 2.74
C VAL A 69 -12.61 -0.53 1.47
N SER A 70 -11.59 -1.35 1.59
CA SER A 70 -10.78 -1.75 0.43
C SER A 70 -10.16 -3.12 0.60
N ASN A 71 -9.94 -3.81 -0.52
CA ASN A 71 -9.22 -5.07 -0.57
C ASN A 71 -7.69 -4.89 -0.45
N MET A 72 -7.24 -3.75 0.07
CA MET A 72 -5.84 -3.49 0.38
C MET A 72 -5.33 -4.42 1.47
N ASP A 73 -4.02 -4.67 1.43
CA ASP A 73 -3.32 -5.42 2.43
C ASP A 73 -3.02 -4.60 3.70
N GLY A 74 -2.20 -5.16 4.61
CA GLY A 74 -1.89 -4.58 5.90
C GLY A 74 -1.28 -3.18 5.87
N SER A 75 -0.69 -2.79 4.73
CA SER A 75 -0.05 -1.49 4.52
C SER A 75 -1.01 -0.32 4.36
N ALA A 76 -2.32 -0.55 4.18
CA ALA A 76 -3.28 0.51 3.86
C ALA A 76 -3.23 1.71 4.82
N ASP A 77 -3.09 1.46 6.13
CA ASP A 77 -3.03 2.52 7.13
C ASP A 77 -1.75 3.37 6.99
N TYR A 78 -0.61 2.73 6.68
CA TYR A 78 0.66 3.42 6.44
C TYR A 78 0.62 4.24 5.15
N ILE A 79 0.04 3.69 4.08
CA ILE A 79 -0.16 4.40 2.81
C ILE A 79 -0.98 5.67 3.06
N LEU A 80 -2.16 5.55 3.65
CA LEU A 80 -3.05 6.69 3.92
C LEU A 80 -2.39 7.75 4.83
N LYS A 81 -1.59 7.32 5.82
CA LYS A 81 -0.82 8.23 6.69
C LYS A 81 0.24 8.98 5.90
N SER A 82 1.02 8.26 5.08
CA SER A 82 2.07 8.86 4.25
C SER A 82 1.53 9.78 3.15
N MET A 83 0.28 9.58 2.73
CA MET A 83 -0.46 10.47 1.82
C MET A 83 -1.09 11.67 2.52
N GLY A 84 -1.05 11.76 3.87
CA GLY A 84 -1.62 12.87 4.62
C GLY A 84 -3.15 12.95 4.57
N ILE A 85 -3.83 11.82 4.36
CA ILE A 85 -5.30 11.76 4.32
C ILE A 85 -5.90 10.82 5.36
N ARG A 86 -5.07 10.16 6.18
CA ARG A 86 -5.56 9.20 7.18
C ARG A 86 -6.47 9.85 8.20
N GLU A 87 -6.21 11.08 8.63
CA GLU A 87 -6.99 11.76 9.67
C GLU A 87 -8.44 12.08 9.26
N TYR A 88 -8.77 12.02 7.97
CA TYR A 88 -10.14 12.26 7.52
C TYR A 88 -11.07 11.07 7.78
N PHE A 89 -10.51 9.87 7.98
CA PHE A 89 -11.29 8.63 8.12
C PHE A 89 -11.41 8.19 9.58
N ASP A 90 -12.62 7.88 10.03
CA ASP A 90 -12.90 7.29 11.33
C ASP A 90 -12.36 5.85 11.44
N PHE A 91 -12.39 5.10 10.34
CA PHE A 91 -11.86 3.73 10.29
C PHE A 91 -11.31 3.34 8.91
N VAL A 92 -10.48 2.30 8.90
CA VAL A 92 -9.96 1.66 7.69
C VAL A 92 -10.21 0.17 7.81
N LEU A 93 -11.11 -0.35 6.98
CA LEU A 93 -11.45 -1.77 6.90
C LEU A 93 -10.73 -2.39 5.69
N LYS A 94 -9.91 -3.39 5.98
CA LYS A 94 -9.14 -4.17 5.00
C LYS A 94 -9.75 -5.56 4.85
N SER A 95 -9.41 -6.26 3.76
CA SER A 95 -9.82 -7.66 3.54
C SER A 95 -9.09 -8.66 4.43
N ILE A 96 -7.96 -8.26 5.01
CA ILE A 96 -7.18 -9.09 5.92
C ILE A 96 -7.59 -8.85 7.38
N LYS A 97 -7.58 -9.93 8.16
CA LYS A 97 -7.81 -9.90 9.61
C LYS A 97 -6.62 -9.31 10.35
#